data_AF-A0A917KMN3-F1
#
_entry.id   AF-A0A917KMN3-F1
#
_cell.length_a   1.000
_cell.length_b   1.000
_cell.length_c   1.000
_cell.angle_alpha   90.00
_cell.angle_beta   90.00
_cell.angle_gamma   90.00
#
_symmetry.space_group_name_H-M   'P 1'
#
loop_
_entity.id
_entity.type
_entity.pdbx_description
1 polymer ?
#
loop_
_entity_poly.entity_id
_entity_poly.type
_entity_poly.pdbx_seq_one_letter_code
_entity_poly.pdbx_strand_id
1 'polypeptide(L)'
;MLGLSTRVHRGQVRRGEATVQLGLGYRDSSLTEETRTDPAGVRAGDRTPDGRVDGVRLFDAFRGPHWTLLGPDAPELGPWARTVRGPAPEPYGPGLFLVRPEGYVGWAGDTAAGLPPYLTRLGRTAWTPGTRARSSPATVSQRSR
;
A
#
# COMPACT_ATOMS: atom_id res chain seq x y z
N MET A 1 -18.42 27.50 -18.88
CA MET A 1 -17.59 27.59 -20.10
C MET A 1 -16.13 27.34 -19.73
N LEU A 2 -15.43 26.55 -20.56
CA LEU A 2 -14.04 26.11 -20.42
C LEU A 2 -13.03 27.25 -20.65
N GLY A 3 -11.82 27.12 -20.10
CA GLY A 3 -10.68 28.00 -20.40
C GLY A 3 -9.33 27.41 -19.98
N LEU A 4 -8.84 26.44 -20.76
CA LEU A 4 -7.46 25.93 -20.74
C LEU A 4 -6.47 26.94 -21.37
N SER A 5 -5.19 26.77 -21.04
CA SER A 5 -4.00 27.23 -21.78
C SER A 5 -3.60 28.70 -21.56
N THR A 6 -2.35 29.14 -21.40
CA THR A 6 -1.00 28.59 -21.61
C THR A 6 -0.01 29.67 -21.16
N ARG A 7 1.06 29.33 -20.42
CA ARG A 7 2.43 29.76 -20.76
C ARG A 7 3.49 29.21 -19.81
N VAL A 8 4.27 28.29 -20.38
CA VAL A 8 5.66 28.07 -20.00
C VAL A 8 6.50 29.15 -20.69
N HIS A 9 7.59 29.52 -20.01
CA HIS A 9 8.84 30.04 -20.56
C HIS A 9 9.09 31.56 -20.56
N ARG A 10 9.91 32.00 -19.60
CA ARG A 10 11.11 32.80 -19.92
C ARG A 10 12.19 32.52 -18.90
N GLY A 11 13.25 31.87 -19.36
CA GLY A 11 14.41 31.52 -18.56
C GLY A 11 15.18 32.74 -18.06
N GLN A 12 15.46 32.73 -16.77
CA GLN A 12 16.71 33.22 -16.20
C GLN A 12 17.14 32.20 -15.15
N VAL A 13 18.03 31.30 -15.57
CA VAL A 13 18.64 30.30 -14.71
C VAL A 13 19.65 31.02 -13.82
N ARG A 14 19.18 31.44 -12.64
CA ARG A 14 20.05 31.63 -11.47
C ARG A 14 19.91 30.35 -10.65
N ARG A 15 20.97 29.56 -10.74
CA ARG A 15 21.19 28.28 -10.07
C ARG A 15 20.99 28.46 -8.55
N GLY A 16 19.97 27.84 -7.99
CA GLY A 16 19.68 27.86 -6.55
C GLY A 16 18.24 27.41 -6.24
N GLU A 17 18.10 26.15 -5.85
CA GLU A 17 17.02 25.60 -5.01
C GLU A 17 15.54 25.63 -5.44
N ALA A 18 15.18 25.99 -6.68
CA ALA A 18 13.75 26.03 -7.08
C ALA A 18 13.37 25.17 -8.29
N THR A 19 14.24 24.25 -8.72
CA THR A 19 13.91 23.25 -9.76
C THR A 19 14.40 21.87 -9.34
N VAL A 20 13.92 21.40 -8.19
CA VAL A 20 13.61 19.98 -8.12
C VAL A 20 12.26 19.85 -8.79
N GLN A 21 12.31 19.75 -10.12
CA GLN A 21 11.35 18.97 -10.88
C GLN A 21 11.17 17.69 -10.08
N LEU A 22 10.10 17.63 -9.28
CA LEU A 22 9.85 16.59 -8.30
C LEU A 22 10.12 15.29 -9.02
N GLY A 23 11.22 14.64 -8.64
CA GLY A 23 11.63 13.35 -9.15
C GLY A 23 10.60 12.35 -8.67
N LEU A 24 9.39 12.40 -9.22
CA LEU A 24 8.32 11.43 -9.05
C LEU A 24 8.63 10.16 -9.84
N GLY A 25 9.92 9.78 -9.88
CA GLY A 25 10.30 8.38 -9.90
C GLY A 25 10.07 7.86 -8.50
N TYR A 26 8.83 7.48 -8.20
CA TYR A 26 8.33 7.07 -6.87
C TYR A 26 9.08 5.90 -6.21
N ARG A 27 10.03 5.27 -6.94
CA ARG A 27 10.80 4.10 -6.50
C ARG A 27 11.82 4.41 -5.40
N ASP A 28 12.23 5.69 -5.27
CA ASP A 28 13.20 6.16 -4.25
C ASP A 28 12.57 7.10 -3.21
N SER A 29 11.23 7.15 -3.11
CA SER A 29 10.56 7.91 -2.06
C SER A 29 10.68 7.15 -0.73
N SER A 30 11.03 7.84 0.36
CA SER A 30 11.04 7.32 1.74
C SER A 30 9.71 6.73 2.24
N LEU A 31 8.68 6.78 1.39
CA LEU A 31 7.30 6.32 1.57
C LEU A 31 7.01 5.00 0.84
N THR A 32 8.04 4.28 0.41
CA THR A 32 7.89 3.02 -0.31
C THR A 32 8.82 1.97 0.29
N GLU A 33 8.25 0.91 0.86
CA GLU A 33 9.02 -0.16 1.49
C GLU A 33 8.41 -1.53 1.17
N GLU A 34 9.22 -2.38 0.55
CA GLU A 34 8.90 -3.78 0.24
C GLU A 34 9.63 -4.67 1.24
N THR A 35 8.89 -5.33 2.13
CA THR A 35 9.44 -6.24 3.15
C THR A 35 9.11 -7.70 2.88
N ARG A 36 8.51 -8.04 1.73
CA ARG A 36 8.27 -9.45 1.35
C ARG A 36 9.58 -10.14 0.97
N THR A 37 9.66 -11.41 1.31
CA THR A 37 10.84 -12.25 1.06
C THR A 37 10.94 -12.63 -0.42
N ASP A 38 9.80 -12.91 -1.07
CA ASP A 38 9.71 -13.20 -2.49
C ASP A 38 8.52 -12.43 -3.11
N PRO A 39 8.72 -11.16 -3.50
CA PRO A 39 7.63 -10.32 -3.99
C PRO A 39 7.12 -10.77 -5.36
N ALA A 40 5.95 -11.39 -5.37
CA ALA A 40 5.16 -11.67 -6.56
C ALA A 40 4.08 -10.59 -6.78
N GLY A 41 3.80 -10.25 -8.04
CA GLY A 41 2.78 -9.27 -8.40
C GLY A 41 3.17 -7.82 -8.09
N VAL A 42 2.15 -7.01 -7.71
CA VAL A 42 2.28 -5.59 -7.35
C VAL A 42 3.26 -5.41 -6.21
N ARG A 43 4.16 -4.43 -6.32
CA ARG A 43 5.15 -4.10 -5.29
C ARG A 43 4.90 -2.75 -4.67
N ALA A 44 5.58 -2.49 -3.56
CA ALA A 44 5.62 -1.14 -3.01
C ALA A 44 6.12 -0.15 -4.10
N GLY A 45 5.39 0.95 -4.26
CA GLY A 45 5.64 1.98 -5.28
C GLY A 45 4.76 1.83 -6.54
N ASP A 46 4.13 0.67 -6.73
CA ASP A 46 3.28 0.43 -7.89
C ASP A 46 1.88 0.99 -7.72
N ARG A 47 1.23 1.25 -8.87
CA ARG A 47 -0.19 1.56 -8.92
C ARG A 47 -0.98 0.33 -8.47
N THR A 48 -1.99 0.56 -7.64
CA THR A 48 -2.90 -0.51 -7.22
C THR A 48 -3.79 -0.96 -8.38
N PRO A 49 -3.81 -2.27 -8.72
CA PRO A 49 -4.82 -2.83 -9.60
C PRO A 49 -6.22 -2.71 -8.99
N ASP A 50 -7.24 -2.66 -9.84
CA ASP A 50 -8.62 -2.80 -9.36
C ASP A 50 -8.92 -4.29 -9.10
N GLY A 51 -9.91 -4.53 -8.25
CA GLY A 51 -10.35 -5.87 -7.91
C GLY A 51 -11.48 -5.86 -6.90
N ARG A 52 -11.95 -7.05 -6.55
CA ARG A 52 -12.93 -7.24 -5.48
C ARG A 52 -12.37 -8.11 -4.38
N VAL A 53 -12.59 -7.68 -3.14
CA VAL A 53 -12.22 -8.42 -1.93
C VAL A 53 -13.45 -8.41 -1.03
N ASP A 54 -13.97 -9.59 -0.70
CA ASP A 54 -15.18 -9.78 0.10
C ASP A 54 -16.36 -8.90 -0.34
N GLY A 55 -16.56 -8.80 -1.66
CA GLY A 55 -17.62 -7.98 -2.28
C GLY A 55 -17.32 -6.48 -2.38
N VAL A 56 -16.26 -5.99 -1.74
CA VAL A 56 -15.82 -4.59 -1.81
C VAL A 56 -14.94 -4.39 -3.04
N ARG A 57 -15.27 -3.40 -3.88
CA ARG A 57 -14.40 -2.96 -4.97
C ARG A 57 -13.24 -2.15 -4.39
N LEU A 58 -12.01 -2.56 -4.67
CA LEU A 58 -10.80 -1.94 -4.13
C LEU A 58 -10.71 -0.45 -4.49
N PHE A 59 -11.06 -0.07 -5.72
CA PHE A 59 -11.08 1.35 -6.10
C PHE A 59 -12.07 2.17 -5.29
N ASP A 60 -13.22 1.60 -4.90
CA ASP A 60 -14.16 2.31 -4.02
C ASP A 60 -13.66 2.34 -2.58
N ALA A 61 -12.88 1.34 -2.15
CA ALA A 61 -12.22 1.35 -0.84
C ALA A 61 -11.12 2.42 -0.73
N PHE A 62 -10.36 2.60 -1.81
CA PHE A 62 -9.25 3.57 -1.89
C PHE A 62 -9.72 5.01 -2.09
N ARG A 63 -10.99 5.24 -2.44
CA ARG A 63 -11.54 6.59 -2.58
C ARG A 63 -11.59 7.30 -1.23
N GLY A 64 -10.92 8.45 -1.14
CA GLY A 64 -10.98 9.35 0.01
C GLY A 64 -9.59 9.75 0.50
N PRO A 65 -9.50 10.65 1.48
CA PRO A 65 -8.24 11.14 2.04
C PRO A 65 -7.63 10.17 3.09
N HIS A 66 -7.92 8.87 2.99
CA HIS A 66 -7.48 7.86 3.96
C HIS A 66 -6.54 6.84 3.34
N TRP A 67 -5.65 6.30 4.18
CA TRP A 67 -4.85 5.14 3.80
C TRP A 67 -5.71 3.89 3.82
N THR A 68 -5.34 2.85 3.08
CA THR A 68 -6.08 1.57 3.09
C THR A 68 -5.12 0.40 3.27
N LEU A 69 -5.30 -0.39 4.33
CA LEU A 69 -4.56 -1.64 4.53
C LEU A 69 -5.37 -2.81 4.00
N LEU A 70 -4.82 -3.54 3.03
CA LEU A 70 -5.42 -4.68 2.36
C LEU A 70 -4.69 -5.97 2.72
N GLY A 71 -5.44 -7.03 3.04
CA GLY A 71 -4.93 -8.39 3.13
C GLY A 71 -5.68 -9.26 4.16
N PRO A 72 -5.41 -10.58 4.20
CA PRO A 72 -6.19 -11.52 5.01
C PRO A 72 -6.09 -11.22 6.51
N ASP A 73 -4.88 -10.96 7.00
CA ASP A 73 -4.60 -10.64 8.41
C ASP A 73 -4.41 -9.14 8.65
N ALA A 74 -4.94 -8.29 7.76
CA ALA A 74 -4.76 -6.85 7.81
C ALA A 74 -5.31 -6.27 9.13
N PRO A 75 -4.49 -5.70 10.01
CA PRO A 75 -4.95 -5.23 11.30
C PRO A 75 -5.51 -3.78 11.27
N GLU A 76 -6.13 -3.30 12.35
CA GLU A 76 -6.87 -2.02 12.34
C GLU A 76 -6.02 -0.82 12.74
N LEU A 77 -5.54 -0.06 11.76
CA LEU A 77 -4.59 1.05 11.98
C LEU A 77 -5.21 2.33 12.58
N GLY A 78 -6.44 2.29 13.11
CA GLY A 78 -7.13 3.46 13.68
C GLY A 78 -7.86 4.33 12.64
N PRO A 79 -8.45 5.47 13.04
CA PRO A 79 -9.46 6.20 12.24
C PRO A 79 -8.91 6.85 10.97
N TRP A 80 -7.60 6.93 10.80
CA TRP A 80 -6.93 7.55 9.66
C TRP A 80 -6.70 6.59 8.49
N ALA A 81 -6.96 5.30 8.71
CA ALA A 81 -6.79 4.24 7.73
C ALA A 81 -8.01 3.32 7.72
N ARG A 82 -8.42 2.93 6.52
CA ARG A 82 -9.41 1.90 6.29
C ARG A 82 -8.72 0.54 6.25
N THR A 83 -9.36 -0.49 6.80
CA THR A 83 -8.89 -1.86 6.67
C THR A 83 -9.84 -2.63 5.75
N VAL A 84 -9.28 -3.29 4.74
CA VAL A 84 -9.98 -4.23 3.86
C VAL A 84 -9.38 -5.61 4.14
N ARG A 85 -10.16 -6.44 4.82
CA ARG A 85 -9.77 -7.82 5.14
C ARG A 85 -10.16 -8.72 3.99
N GLY A 86 -9.31 -9.68 3.69
CA GLY A 86 -9.54 -10.69 2.66
C GLY A 86 -8.33 -10.91 1.76
N PRO A 87 -8.30 -12.01 1.00
CA PRO A 87 -7.21 -12.31 0.10
C PRO A 87 -7.10 -11.21 -0.97
N ALA A 88 -5.90 -10.66 -1.15
CA ALA A 88 -5.67 -9.70 -2.22
C ALA A 88 -5.90 -10.39 -3.57
N PRO A 89 -6.44 -9.67 -4.58
CA PRO A 89 -6.63 -10.22 -5.92
C PRO A 89 -5.31 -10.73 -6.52
N GLU A 90 -5.39 -11.69 -7.44
CA GLU A 90 -4.22 -12.34 -8.06
C GLU A 90 -3.10 -11.39 -8.52
N PRO A 91 -3.38 -10.19 -9.11
CA PRO A 91 -2.35 -9.23 -9.48
C PRO A 91 -1.46 -8.75 -8.32
N TYR A 92 -1.97 -8.72 -7.09
CA TYR A 92 -1.22 -8.28 -5.90
C TYR A 92 -0.26 -9.36 -5.40
N GLY A 93 -0.57 -10.63 -5.63
CA GLY A 93 0.07 -11.75 -4.96
C GLY A 93 -0.29 -11.83 -3.46
N PRO A 94 0.28 -12.81 -2.74
CA PRO A 94 0.06 -12.95 -1.32
C PRO A 94 0.73 -11.82 -0.52
N GLY A 95 0.13 -11.47 0.61
CA GLY A 95 0.70 -10.54 1.58
C GLY A 95 -0.29 -9.47 2.07
N LEU A 96 0.27 -8.48 2.74
CA LEU A 96 -0.39 -7.27 3.21
C LEU A 96 0.11 -6.07 2.41
N PHE A 97 -0.81 -5.17 2.06
CA PHE A 97 -0.52 -4.00 1.22
C PHE A 97 -1.12 -2.76 1.85
N LEU A 98 -0.28 -1.79 2.19
CA LEU A 98 -0.73 -0.48 2.64
C LEU A 98 -0.77 0.47 1.45
N VAL A 99 -1.98 0.85 1.07
CA VAL A 99 -2.31 1.72 -0.07
C VAL A 99 -2.46 3.16 0.40
N ARG A 100 -1.85 4.06 -0.35
CA ARG A 100 -1.88 5.52 -0.15
C ARG A 100 -3.18 6.12 -0.72
N PRO A 101 -3.65 7.27 -0.22
CA PRO A 101 -4.88 7.93 -0.70
C PRO A 101 -4.95 8.17 -2.23
N GLU A 102 -3.79 8.28 -2.88
CA GLU A 102 -3.63 8.47 -4.32
C GLU A 102 -3.70 7.18 -5.16
N GLY A 103 -3.85 6.01 -4.53
CA GLY A 103 -3.96 4.71 -5.21
C GLY A 103 -2.61 4.09 -5.62
N TYR A 104 -1.59 4.27 -4.78
CA TYR A 104 -0.29 3.60 -4.91
C TYR A 104 0.00 2.77 -3.67
N VAL A 105 0.70 1.66 -3.81
CA VAL A 105 1.17 0.87 -2.67
C VAL A 105 2.34 1.61 -2.01
N GLY A 106 2.20 1.97 -0.74
CA GLY A 106 3.28 2.56 0.05
C GLY A 106 4.09 1.52 0.82
N TRP A 107 3.47 0.41 1.21
CA TRP A 107 4.18 -0.69 1.88
C TRP A 107 3.58 -2.04 1.48
N ALA A 108 4.43 -3.03 1.31
CA ALA A 108 4.04 -4.41 1.07
C ALA A 108 4.86 -5.34 1.97
N GLY A 109 4.24 -6.33 2.59
CA GLY A 109 4.89 -7.26 3.50
C GLY A 109 4.18 -8.59 3.63
N ASP A 110 4.93 -9.65 3.93
CA ASP A 110 4.36 -11.00 4.09
C ASP A 110 3.47 -11.06 5.34
N THR A 111 3.82 -10.26 6.36
CA THR A 111 3.11 -10.17 7.63
C THR A 111 3.10 -8.73 8.14
N ALA A 112 2.23 -8.43 9.11
CA ALA A 112 2.17 -7.10 9.72
C ALA A 112 3.41 -6.73 10.57
N ALA A 113 4.41 -7.61 10.70
CA ALA A 113 5.60 -7.35 11.52
C ALA A 113 6.45 -6.18 11.00
N GLY A 114 6.50 -5.98 9.68
CA GLY A 114 7.21 -4.85 9.05
C GLY A 114 6.42 -3.54 9.05
N LEU A 115 5.16 -3.57 9.47
CA LEU A 115 4.28 -2.41 9.40
C LEU A 115 4.58 -1.33 10.47
N PRO A 116 4.83 -1.65 11.76
CA PRO A 116 5.17 -0.65 12.79
C PRO A 116 6.37 0.25 12.46
N PRO A 117 7.54 -0.27 12.02
CA PRO A 117 8.67 0.60 11.70
C PRO A 117 8.35 1.52 10.50
N TYR A 118 7.59 1.03 9.52
CA TYR A 118 7.12 1.83 8.40
C TYR A 118 6.16 2.94 8.86
N LEU A 119 5.17 2.63 9.69
CA LEU A 119 4.21 3.61 10.22
C LEU A 119 4.88 4.67 11.11
N THR A 120 5.88 4.28 11.90
CA THR A 120 6.67 5.20 12.72
C THR A 120 7.37 6.23 11.84
N ARG A 121 7.91 5.81 10.69
CA ARG A 121 8.52 6.73 9.71
C ARG A 121 7.52 7.69 9.08
N LEU A 122 6.25 7.27 8.97
CA LEU A 122 5.13 8.12 8.54
C LEU A 122 4.61 9.06 9.64
N GLY A 123 5.14 8.98 10.86
CA GLY A 123 4.64 9.73 12.01
C GLY A 123 3.27 9.25 12.51
N ARG A 124 2.92 7.98 12.27
CA ARG A 124 1.65 7.37 12.69
C ARG A 124 1.92 6.23 13.68
N THR A 125 1.32 6.29 14.87
CA THR A 125 1.68 5.34 15.96
C THR A 125 0.48 4.63 16.60
N ALA A 126 -0.75 5.03 16.26
CA ALA A 126 -1.95 4.36 16.77
C ALA A 126 -2.34 3.20 15.85
N TRP A 127 -2.07 1.95 16.28
CA TRP A 127 -2.55 0.74 15.63
C TRP A 127 -2.85 -0.33 16.69
N THR A 128 -4.03 -0.97 16.65
CA THR A 128 -4.38 -2.11 17.52
C THR A 128 -4.01 -3.44 16.86
N PRO A 129 -3.04 -4.20 17.41
CA PRO A 129 -2.68 -5.50 16.84
C PRO A 129 -3.89 -6.44 16.82
N GLY A 130 -4.25 -6.89 15.63
CA GLY A 130 -5.32 -7.88 15.46
C GLY A 130 -4.94 -9.18 16.13
N THR A 131 -5.88 -9.75 16.89
CA THR A 131 -5.74 -11.04 17.56
C THR A 131 -5.32 -12.10 16.54
N ARG A 132 -4.16 -12.73 16.75
CA ARG A 132 -3.62 -13.78 15.86
C ARG A 132 -4.69 -14.83 15.56
N ALA A 133 -5.14 -14.90 14.31
CA ALA A 133 -5.72 -16.13 13.79
C ALA A 133 -4.58 -17.14 13.73
N ARG A 134 -4.58 -18.08 14.68
CA ARG A 134 -3.68 -19.23 14.66
C ARG A 134 -3.82 -19.89 13.29
N SER A 135 -2.76 -19.85 12.50
CA SER A 135 -2.60 -20.69 11.33
C SER A 135 -2.70 -22.14 11.81
N SER A 136 -3.84 -22.79 11.56
CA SER A 136 -3.95 -24.25 11.72
C SER A 136 -2.95 -24.89 10.77
N PRO A 137 -2.02 -25.74 11.25
CA PRO A 137 -1.26 -26.57 10.34
C PRO A 137 -2.24 -27.52 9.68
N ALA A 138 -2.25 -27.53 8.35
CA ALA A 138 -2.97 -28.49 7.55
C ALA A 138 -2.66 -29.91 8.08
N THR A 139 -3.70 -30.61 8.53
CA THR A 139 -3.65 -32.04 8.85
C THR A 139 -3.12 -32.78 7.63
N VAL A 140 -1.85 -33.20 7.67
CA VAL A 140 -1.32 -34.15 6.71
C VAL A 140 -2.06 -35.46 6.95
N SER A 141 -2.91 -35.79 5.98
CA SER A 141 -3.62 -37.06 5.92
C SER A 141 -2.60 -38.14 5.59
N GLN A 142 -2.11 -38.86 6.60
CA GLN A 142 -1.37 -40.10 6.37
C GLN A 142 -2.37 -41.25 6.28
N ARG A 143 -2.75 -41.57 5.04
CA ARG A 143 -3.48 -42.77 4.65
C ARG A 143 -2.46 -43.85 4.23
N SER A 144 -2.61 -45.05 4.81
CA SER A 144 -2.22 -46.37 4.27
C SER A 144 -0.71 -46.66 4.25
N ARG A 145 -0.21 -47.81 4.76
CA ARG A 145 -0.66 -49.20 4.66
C ARG A 145 -0.19 -50.02 5.85
#